data_AF-A0A933EXS4-F1
#
_entry.id   AF-A0A933EXS4-F1
#
_cell.length_a   1.000
_cell.length_b   1.000
_cell.length_c   1.000
_cell.angle_alpha   90.00
_cell.angle_beta   90.00
_cell.angle_gamma   90.00
#
_symmetry.space_group_name_H-M   'P 1'
#
loop_
_entity.id
_entity.type
_entity.pdbx_description
1 polymer ?
#
loop_
_entity_poly.entity_id
_entity_poly.type
_entity_poly.pdbx_seq_one_letter_code
_entity_poly.pdbx_strand_id
1 'polypeptide(L)'
;MGVKVRIPTPLQKLTGNRPEVECKGSDINELLNDLERQCPGIKERLCGEKGELRRFVNLYVNEEDIRFLKGQETPLKDGDDVSIIPAIAGGGSASKKAKRRVTLVFPQELITEPVVFTMAKKFDIMPNIRKARVTETVGEMTLEL
;
A
#
# COMPACT_ATOMS: atom_id res chain seq x y z
N MET A 1 -7.59 -24.07 7.39
CA MET A 1 -6.79 -22.92 6.94
C MET A 1 -7.73 -21.86 6.42
N GLY A 2 -8.13 -20.94 7.28
CA GLY A 2 -8.92 -19.75 6.96
C GLY A 2 -8.01 -18.53 6.94
N VAL A 3 -7.98 -17.85 5.80
CA VAL A 3 -7.22 -16.62 5.57
C VAL A 3 -8.23 -15.51 5.35
N LYS A 4 -8.06 -14.37 6.02
CA LYS A 4 -8.98 -13.24 5.89
C LYS A 4 -8.54 -12.38 4.71
N VAL A 5 -9.39 -12.22 3.70
CA VAL A 5 -9.11 -11.38 2.52
C VAL A 5 -9.87 -10.07 2.62
N ARG A 6 -9.16 -8.94 2.69
CA ARG A 6 -9.75 -7.60 2.66
C ARG A 6 -9.98 -7.13 1.23
N ILE A 7 -11.22 -6.75 0.96
CA ILE A 7 -11.71 -6.43 -0.37
C ILE A 7 -11.85 -4.90 -0.50
N PRO A 8 -11.17 -4.27 -1.46
CA PRO A 8 -11.24 -2.84 -1.65
C PRO A 8 -12.62 -2.44 -2.17
N THR A 9 -13.09 -1.23 -1.81
CA THR A 9 -14.43 -0.73 -2.15
C THR A 9 -14.84 -0.95 -3.61
N PRO A 10 -13.99 -0.73 -4.63
CA PRO A 10 -14.37 -0.96 -6.03
C PRO A 10 -14.73 -2.41 -6.37
N LEU A 11 -14.22 -3.38 -5.62
CA LEU A 11 -14.44 -4.81 -5.85
C LEU A 11 -15.55 -5.40 -4.97
N GLN A 12 -16.03 -4.67 -3.95
CA GLN A 12 -17.02 -5.18 -3.01
C GLN A 12 -18.36 -5.55 -3.67
N LYS A 13 -18.68 -4.95 -4.83
CA LYS A 13 -19.88 -5.35 -5.61
C LYS A 13 -19.84 -6.82 -6.02
N LEU A 14 -18.65 -7.39 -6.25
CA LEU A 14 -18.45 -8.79 -6.63
C LEU A 14 -18.51 -9.74 -5.42
N THR A 15 -18.39 -9.21 -4.20
CA THR A 15 -18.38 -9.99 -2.95
C THR A 15 -19.69 -9.87 -2.17
N GLY A 16 -20.75 -9.33 -2.79
CA GLY A 16 -22.03 -9.08 -2.13
C GLY A 16 -21.98 -7.92 -1.13
N ASN A 17 -21.16 -6.90 -1.41
CA ASN A 17 -20.85 -5.75 -0.55
C ASN A 17 -20.15 -6.12 0.78
N ARG A 18 -19.49 -7.29 0.83
CA ARG A 18 -18.70 -7.70 1.99
C ARG A 18 -17.28 -7.12 1.90
N PRO A 19 -16.81 -6.38 2.92
CA PRO A 19 -15.46 -5.82 2.92
C PRO A 19 -14.38 -6.89 3.20
N GLU A 20 -14.78 -8.05 3.70
CA GLU A 20 -13.90 -9.16 4.03
C GLU A 20 -14.52 -10.48 3.56
N VAL A 21 -13.68 -11.37 3.04
CA VAL A 21 -14.06 -12.73 2.65
C VAL A 21 -13.06 -13.68 3.27
N GLU A 22 -13.56 -14.75 3.88
CA GLU A 22 -12.70 -15.81 4.41
C GLU A 22 -12.43 -16.83 3.29
N CYS A 23 -11.16 -16.98 2.93
CA CYS A 23 -10.72 -17.87 1.85
C CYS A 23 -9.78 -18.95 2.38
N LYS A 24 -9.63 -20.01 1.59
CA LYS A 24 -8.71 -21.12 1.88
C LYS A 24 -7.66 -21.23 0.77
N GLY A 25 -6.42 -21.47 1.16
CA GLY A 25 -5.31 -21.69 0.22
C GLY A 25 -3.98 -21.79 0.96
N SER A 26 -3.06 -22.59 0.44
CA SER A 26 -1.70 -22.71 0.97
C SER A 26 -0.75 -21.63 0.45
N ASP A 27 -1.14 -20.92 -0.62
CA ASP A 27 -0.44 -19.77 -1.18
C ASP A 27 -1.42 -18.75 -1.80
N ILE A 28 -0.89 -17.63 -2.30
CA ILE A 28 -1.69 -16.58 -2.95
C ILE A 28 -2.42 -17.09 -4.20
N ASN A 29 -1.85 -17.99 -4.99
CA ASN A 29 -2.51 -18.54 -6.18
C ASN A 29 -3.74 -19.36 -5.80
N GLU A 30 -3.62 -20.26 -4.83
CA GLU A 30 -4.73 -21.04 -4.32
C GLU A 30 -5.80 -20.15 -3.69
N LEU A 31 -5.38 -19.14 -2.92
CA LEU A 31 -6.29 -18.16 -2.33
C LEU A 31 -7.09 -17.39 -3.39
N LEU A 32 -6.44 -16.95 -4.48
CA LEU A 32 -7.12 -16.28 -5.59
C LEU A 32 -8.10 -17.21 -6.32
N ASN A 33 -7.79 -18.50 -6.42
CA ASN A 33 -8.68 -19.49 -7.00
C ASN A 33 -9.91 -19.76 -6.11
N ASP A 34 -9.72 -19.83 -4.79
CA ASP A 34 -10.82 -19.97 -3.84
C ASP A 34 -11.69 -18.71 -3.80
N LEU A 35 -11.07 -17.52 -3.83
CA LEU A 35 -11.77 -16.25 -3.92
C LEU A 35 -12.63 -16.13 -5.18
N GLU A 36 -12.14 -16.61 -6.33
CA GLU A 36 -12.92 -16.69 -7.59
C GLU A 36 -14.11 -17.65 -7.47
N ARG A 37 -13.93 -18.81 -6.82
CA ARG A 37 -15.04 -19.75 -6.58
C ARG A 37 -16.14 -19.16 -5.72
N GLN A 38 -15.77 -18.38 -4.70
CA GLN A 38 -16.71 -17.72 -3.80
C GLN A 38 -17.34 -16.45 -4.39
N CYS A 39 -16.59 -15.73 -5.22
CA CYS A 39 -16.95 -14.43 -5.79
C CYS A 39 -16.61 -14.40 -7.29
N PRO A 40 -17.43 -15.03 -8.16
CA PRO A 40 -17.14 -15.14 -9.60
C PRO A 40 -16.89 -13.78 -10.27
N GLY A 41 -15.87 -13.72 -11.13
CA GLY A 41 -15.45 -12.52 -11.87
C GLY A 41 -14.47 -11.60 -11.12
N ILE A 42 -14.09 -11.93 -9.87
CA ILE A 42 -13.11 -11.12 -9.14
C ILE A 42 -11.70 -11.30 -9.70
N LYS A 43 -11.33 -12.49 -10.15
CA LYS A 43 -10.02 -12.79 -10.71
C LYS A 43 -9.77 -12.04 -12.01
N GLU A 44 -10.81 -11.79 -12.82
CA GLU A 44 -10.70 -10.96 -14.03
C GLU A 44 -10.27 -9.52 -13.73
N ARG A 45 -10.62 -9.02 -12.54
CA ARG A 45 -10.22 -7.69 -12.06
C ARG A 45 -8.81 -7.66 -11.47
N LEU A 46 -8.33 -8.79 -10.95
CA LEU A 46 -7.05 -8.90 -10.25
C LEU A 46 -5.91 -9.39 -11.13
N CYS A 47 -6.20 -10.33 -12.03
CA CYS A 47 -5.25 -11.04 -12.88
C CYS A 47 -5.43 -10.65 -14.36
N GLY A 48 -4.35 -10.76 -15.12
CA GLY A 48 -4.33 -10.67 -16.57
C GLY A 48 -4.76 -11.96 -17.25
N GLU A 49 -4.65 -12.01 -18.57
CA GLU A 49 -5.13 -13.13 -19.39
C GLU A 49 -4.34 -14.43 -19.15
N LYS A 50 -3.08 -14.35 -18.69
CA LYS A 50 -2.25 -15.53 -18.40
C LYS A 50 -2.28 -15.94 -16.93
N GLY A 51 -3.16 -15.32 -16.13
CA GLY A 51 -3.30 -15.58 -14.68
C GLY A 51 -2.31 -14.84 -13.79
N GLU A 52 -1.42 -14.03 -14.37
CA GLU A 52 -0.49 -13.16 -13.65
C GLU A 52 -1.22 -11.98 -13.00
N LEU A 53 -0.77 -11.52 -11.84
CA LEU A 53 -1.35 -10.32 -11.23
C LEU A 53 -1.13 -9.09 -12.11
N ARG A 54 -2.18 -8.27 -12.26
CA ARG A 54 -2.10 -7.01 -13.01
C ARG A 54 -1.16 -6.05 -12.28
N ARG A 55 -0.38 -5.26 -13.03
CA ARG A 55 0.61 -4.32 -12.48
C ARG A 55 0.01 -3.29 -11.50
N PHE A 56 -1.26 -2.98 -11.67
CA PHE A 56 -2.01 -2.04 -10.82
C PHE A 56 -2.75 -2.72 -9.67
N VAL A 57 -2.43 -3.98 -9.34
CA VAL A 57 -3.00 -4.69 -8.19
C VAL A 57 -1.83 -5.01 -7.26
N ASN A 58 -1.91 -4.48 -6.04
CA ASN A 58 -0.97 -4.79 -4.97
C ASN A 58 -1.66 -5.71 -3.96
N LEU A 59 -0.94 -6.75 -3.55
CA LEU A 59 -1.41 -7.72 -2.57
C LEU A 59 -0.42 -7.71 -1.41
N TYR A 60 -0.95 -7.74 -0.19
CA TYR A 60 -0.17 -7.74 1.03
C TYR A 60 -0.56 -8.95 1.87
N VAL A 61 0.42 -9.63 2.45
CA VAL A 61 0.22 -10.66 3.49
C VAL A 61 0.74 -10.07 4.79
N ASN A 62 -0.12 -9.92 5.79
CA ASN A 62 0.22 -9.33 7.10
C ASN A 62 1.00 -8.01 6.97
N GLU A 63 0.51 -7.10 6.12
CA GLU A 63 1.10 -5.77 5.81
C GLU A 63 2.36 -5.77 4.94
N GLU A 64 2.88 -6.94 4.52
CA GLU A 64 4.05 -7.07 3.64
C GLU A 64 3.64 -7.32 2.18
N ASP A 65 4.17 -6.53 1.24
CA ASP A 65 3.83 -6.64 -0.19
C ASP A 65 4.44 -7.93 -0.78
N ILE A 66 3.60 -8.75 -1.42
CA ILE A 66 4.02 -10.05 -1.95
C ILE A 66 5.12 -9.95 -3.02
N ARG A 67 5.31 -8.77 -3.62
CA ARG A 67 6.40 -8.50 -4.58
C ARG A 67 7.79 -8.56 -3.97
N PHE A 68 7.91 -8.34 -2.66
CA PHE A 68 9.16 -8.52 -1.91
C PHE A 68 9.26 -9.91 -1.26
N LEU A 69 8.20 -10.71 -1.38
CA LEU A 69 8.13 -12.12 -0.96
C LEU A 69 8.33 -13.03 -2.19
N LYS A 70 7.47 -14.05 -2.36
CA LYS A 70 7.50 -15.00 -3.47
C LYS A 70 6.40 -14.72 -4.51
N GLY A 71 5.89 -13.50 -4.56
CA GLY A 71 4.80 -13.13 -5.47
C GLY A 71 3.55 -13.99 -5.23
N GLN A 72 2.97 -14.53 -6.31
CA GLN A 72 1.79 -15.39 -6.23
C GLN A 72 2.05 -16.77 -5.59
N GLU A 73 3.32 -17.14 -5.40
CA GLU A 73 3.74 -18.36 -4.67
C GLU A 73 4.04 -18.08 -3.19
N THR A 74 3.67 -16.90 -2.69
CA THR A 74 3.86 -16.55 -1.28
C THR A 74 3.01 -17.50 -0.42
N PRO A 75 3.64 -18.30 0.47
CA PRO A 75 2.92 -19.26 1.29
C PRO A 75 2.07 -18.55 2.33
N LEU A 76 0.88 -19.09 2.58
CA LEU A 76 -0.08 -18.59 3.54
C LEU A 76 -0.23 -19.56 4.70
N LYS A 77 -0.55 -18.99 5.87
CA LYS A 77 -0.83 -19.71 7.11
C LYS A 77 -2.25 -19.44 7.57
N ASP A 78 -2.75 -20.33 8.43
CA ASP A 78 -4.04 -20.15 9.07
C ASP A 78 -4.02 -18.87 9.92
N GLY A 79 -5.02 -18.01 9.74
CA GLY A 79 -5.11 -16.73 10.43
C GLY A 79 -4.37 -15.56 9.77
N ASP A 80 -3.71 -15.75 8.63
CA ASP A 80 -3.11 -14.64 7.89
C ASP A 80 -4.16 -13.64 7.38
N ASP A 81 -3.76 -12.36 7.31
CA ASP A 81 -4.55 -11.29 6.69
C ASP A 81 -3.97 -10.95 5.32
N VAL A 82 -4.79 -11.09 4.29
CA VAL A 82 -4.45 -10.74 2.91
C VAL A 82 -5.23 -9.50 2.49
N SER A 83 -4.53 -8.45 2.07
CA SER A 83 -5.15 -7.19 1.66
C SER A 83 -4.95 -6.94 0.17
N ILE A 84 -6.05 -6.74 -0.55
CA ILE A 84 -6.04 -6.33 -1.98
C ILE A 84 -6.14 -4.81 -2.05
N ILE A 85 -5.12 -4.16 -2.60
CA ILE A 85 -5.07 -2.71 -2.77
C ILE A 85 -4.93 -2.38 -4.26
N PRO A 86 -5.96 -1.77 -4.88
CA PRO A 86 -5.86 -1.34 -6.26
C PRO A 86 -4.96 -0.10 -6.32
N ALA A 87 -3.99 -0.11 -7.23
CA ALA A 87 -3.17 1.04 -7.55
C ALA A 87 -3.99 2.01 -8.43
N ILE A 88 -4.96 2.69 -7.81
CA ILE A 88 -5.71 3.77 -8.46
C ILE A 88 -4.88 5.05 -8.30
N ALA A 89 -4.44 5.61 -9.42
CA ALA A 89 -3.94 6.97 -9.48
C ALA A 89 -5.11 7.93 -9.20
N GLY A 90 -5.30 8.30 -7.94
CA GLY A 90 -6.21 9.37 -7.54
C GLY A 90 -7.37 8.93 -6.64
N GLY A 91 -7.21 9.20 -5.34
CA GLY A 91 -8.29 9.60 -4.43
C GLY A 91 -9.33 8.54 -4.02
N GLY A 92 -9.25 8.10 -2.76
CA GLY A 92 -10.41 7.53 -2.05
C GLY A 92 -10.14 6.23 -1.29
N SER A 93 -10.13 6.33 0.04
CA SER A 93 -10.08 5.23 1.02
C SER A 93 -8.75 4.50 1.24
N ALA A 94 -7.91 5.14 2.06
CA ALA A 94 -7.19 4.56 3.19
C ALA A 94 -6.54 3.16 3.04
N SER A 95 -5.49 3.06 2.23
CA SER A 95 -4.32 2.31 2.70
C SER A 95 -3.64 3.20 3.74
N LYS A 96 -3.74 2.86 5.03
CA LYS A 96 -2.91 3.47 6.08
C LYS A 96 -1.46 3.02 5.87
N LYS A 97 -0.79 3.52 4.82
CA LYS A 97 0.64 3.78 4.96
C LYS A 97 0.74 4.75 6.13
N ALA A 98 1.47 4.39 7.18
CA ALA A 98 1.81 5.31 8.25
C ALA A 98 2.64 6.44 7.64
N LYS A 99 1.95 7.47 7.13
CA LYS A 99 2.56 8.69 6.60
C LYS A 99 3.29 9.34 7.76
N ARG A 100 4.61 9.18 7.81
CA ARG A 100 5.42 9.78 8.86
C ARG A 100 5.55 11.26 8.52
N ARG A 101 4.93 12.09 9.35
CA ARG A 101 5.11 13.55 9.28
C ARG A 101 6.30 13.94 10.13
N VAL A 102 7.24 14.63 9.52
CA VAL A 102 8.42 15.17 10.20
C VAL A 102 8.34 16.69 10.11
N THR A 103 8.40 17.37 11.24
CA THR A 103 8.52 18.83 11.29
C THR A 103 9.94 19.18 11.69
N LEU A 104 10.64 19.90 10.83
CA LEU A 104 11.98 20.41 11.08
C LEU A 104 11.85 21.88 11.42
N VAL A 105 12.49 22.30 12.51
CA VAL A 105 12.65 23.70 12.89
C VAL A 105 14.14 23.98 12.96
N PHE A 106 14.61 24.96 12.19
CA PHE A 106 16.03 25.27 12.10
C PHE A 106 16.28 26.80 12.06
N PRO A 107 17.46 27.26 12.53
CA PRO A 107 17.87 28.66 12.42
C PRO A 107 17.91 29.17 10.96
N GLN A 108 17.69 30.47 10.78
CA GLN A 108 17.61 31.09 9.44
C GLN A 108 18.87 30.90 8.59
N GLU A 109 20.05 30.91 9.20
CA GLU A 109 21.34 30.70 8.53
C GLU A 109 21.48 29.32 7.86
N LEU A 110 20.75 28.31 8.35
CA LEU A 110 20.73 26.97 7.79
C LEU A 110 19.69 26.80 6.65
N ILE A 111 18.99 27.88 6.25
CA ILE A 111 18.11 27.92 5.07
C ILE A 111 18.95 28.28 3.81
N THR A 112 20.19 27.79 3.71
CA THR A 112 21.10 28.11 2.59
C THR A 112 21.54 26.86 1.86
N GLU A 113 21.93 25.81 2.59
CA GLU A 113 22.05 24.46 2.06
C GLU A 113 20.74 23.71 2.31
N PRO A 114 20.02 23.22 1.28
CA PRO A 114 18.68 22.72 1.49
C PRO A 114 18.77 21.43 2.31
N VAL A 115 18.34 21.48 3.58
CA VAL A 115 18.17 20.31 4.44
C VAL A 115 17.41 19.20 3.70
N VAL A 116 16.43 19.59 2.87
CA VAL A 116 15.71 18.70 1.95
C VAL A 116 16.63 18.01 0.95
N PHE A 117 17.53 18.75 0.31
CA PHE A 117 18.47 18.23 -0.68
C PHE A 117 19.49 17.29 -0.04
N THR A 118 20.04 17.67 1.12
CA THR A 118 20.96 16.82 1.87
C THR A 118 20.26 15.55 2.36
N MET A 119 19.03 15.67 2.86
CA MET A 119 18.24 14.53 3.28
C MET A 119 17.91 13.60 2.10
N ALA A 120 17.51 14.17 0.96
CA ALA A 120 17.19 13.40 -0.24
C ALA A 120 18.41 12.63 -0.77
N LYS A 121 19.59 13.26 -0.80
CA LYS A 121 20.83 12.61 -1.20
C LYS A 121 21.34 11.58 -0.20
N LYS A 122 21.27 11.87 1.10
CA LYS A 122 21.86 11.03 2.15
C LYS A 122 21.04 9.78 2.44
N PHE A 123 19.72 9.88 2.32
CA PHE A 123 18.80 8.82 2.71
C PHE A 123 18.00 8.22 1.54
N ASP A 124 18.28 8.63 0.29
CA ASP A 124 17.58 8.20 -0.93
C ASP A 124 16.04 8.29 -0.82
N ILE A 125 15.57 9.40 -0.24
CA ILE A 125 14.14 9.68 -0.04
C ILE A 125 13.73 10.96 -0.75
N MET A 126 12.58 10.94 -1.43
CA MET A 126 11.98 12.12 -2.05
C MET A 126 10.75 12.57 -1.22
N PRO A 127 10.92 13.46 -0.23
CA PRO A 127 9.82 13.88 0.64
C PRO A 127 8.85 14.81 -0.09
N ASN A 128 7.57 14.74 0.27
CA ASN A 128 6.58 15.74 -0.14
C ASN A 128 6.55 16.90 0.86
N ILE A 129 6.82 18.12 0.41
CA ILE A 129 6.74 19.32 1.26
C ILE A 129 5.25 19.67 1.45
N ARG A 130 4.78 19.70 2.70
CA ARG A 130 3.39 20.03 3.07
C ARG A 130 3.23 21.45 3.59
N LYS A 131 4.25 21.96 4.27
CA LYS A 131 4.30 23.33 4.80
C LYS A 131 5.75 23.78 4.83
N ALA A 132 6.00 25.01 4.42
CA ALA A 132 7.28 25.69 4.63
C ALA A 132 6.97 27.12 5.08
N ARG A 133 7.56 27.55 6.19
CA ARG A 133 7.42 28.90 6.73
C ARG A 133 8.79 29.38 7.17
N VAL A 134 9.13 30.61 6.80
CA VAL A 134 10.32 31.29 7.32
C VAL A 134 9.84 32.48 8.13
N THR A 135 10.43 32.65 9.30
CA THR A 135 10.25 33.81 10.19
C THR A 135 11.59 34.51 10.33
N GLU A 136 11.62 35.63 11.07
CA GLU A 136 12.84 36.39 11.33
C GLU A 136 13.90 35.60 12.13
N THR A 137 13.51 34.50 12.77
CA THR A 137 14.41 33.72 13.63
C THR A 137 14.53 32.25 13.24
N VAL A 138 13.48 31.66 12.65
CA VAL A 138 13.43 30.23 12.34
C VAL A 138 12.76 29.92 11.01
N GLY A 139 13.24 28.87 10.36
CA GLY A 139 12.54 28.13 9.31
C GLY A 139 11.80 26.92 9.90
N GLU A 140 10.53 26.78 9.58
CA GLU A 140 9.71 25.60 9.87
C GLU A 140 9.38 24.88 8.55
N MET A 141 9.53 23.56 8.53
CA MET A 141 9.16 22.75 7.38
C MET A 141 8.50 21.44 7.81
N THR A 142 7.32 21.15 7.26
CA THR A 142 6.63 19.87 7.46
C THR A 142 6.76 19.02 6.21
N LEU A 143 7.35 17.85 6.37
CA LEU A 143 7.57 16.86 5.33
C LEU A 143 6.66 15.65 5.54
N GLU A 144 6.17 15.09 4.44
CA GLU A 144 5.52 13.78 4.40
C GLU A 144 6.44 12.81 3.67
N LEU A 145 6.87 11.77 4.39
CA LEU A 145 7.67 10.64 3.91
C LEU A 145 6.76 9.51 3.42
#